data_AF-A0A2L0CWE7-F1
#
_entry.id   AF-A0A2L0CWE7-F1
#
_cell.length_a   1.000
_cell.length_b   1.000
_cell.length_c   1.000
_cell.angle_alpha   90.00
_cell.angle_beta   90.00
_cell.angle_gamma   90.00
#
_symmetry.space_group_name_H-M   'P 1'
#
loop_
_entity.id
_entity.type
_entity.pdbx_description
1 polymer ?
#
loop_
_entity_poly.entity_id
_entity_poly.type
_entity_poly.pdbx_seq_one_letter_code
_entity_poly.pdbx_strand_id
1 'polypeptide(L)'
;SVWWVVLSFTWFLAAGLKWGNEAIANYAQYFHLAAWLVPTLQTVAVLVAGNVDGDPVSGICYVGNMNMSNLRTFVLLPLFIYLVVGTTFLVTGFVSLFRIRNAIKRQGGAGAGSKADKLEKLMIRIGIFSVLYTVPASLVIGCYLYENAFHEEWLRYAACSCSDTR
;
A
#
# COMPACT_ATOMS: atom_id res chain seq x y z
N SER A 1 -2.93 -0.14 -1.77
CA SER A 1 -3.95 0.69 -2.45
C SER A 1 -3.30 1.92 -3.02
N VAL A 2 -3.67 2.34 -4.24
CA VAL A 2 -3.13 3.55 -4.88
C VAL A 2 -3.51 4.81 -4.11
N TRP A 3 -4.73 4.86 -3.54
CA TRP A 3 -5.15 5.98 -2.67
C TRP A 3 -4.24 6.19 -1.47
N TRP A 4 -3.78 5.11 -0.86
CA TRP A 4 -2.86 5.19 0.26
C TRP A 4 -1.47 5.69 -0.17
N VAL A 5 -1.00 5.31 -1.36
CA VAL A 5 0.25 5.85 -1.93
C VAL A 5 0.12 7.35 -2.18
N VAL A 6 -1.01 7.79 -2.77
CA VAL A 6 -1.31 9.22 -2.99
C VAL A 6 -1.36 9.99 -1.66
N LEU A 7 -1.98 9.43 -0.64
CA LEU A 7 -2.01 10.04 0.70
C LEU A 7 -0.60 10.16 1.30
N SER A 8 0.21 9.11 1.16
CA SER A 8 1.61 9.12 1.64
C SER A 8 2.46 10.14 0.88
N PHE A 9 2.25 10.24 -0.43
CA PHE A 9 2.93 11.20 -1.30
C PHE A 9 2.54 12.64 -0.98
N THR A 10 1.24 12.95 -0.88
CA THR A 10 0.77 14.30 -0.50
C THR A 10 1.28 14.70 0.87
N TRP A 11 1.39 13.75 1.79
CA TRP A 11 2.01 14.01 3.08
C TRP A 11 3.51 14.32 2.96
N PHE A 12 4.27 13.57 2.15
CA PHE A 12 5.65 13.90 1.83
C PHE A 12 5.79 15.31 1.21
N LEU A 13 4.89 15.70 0.30
CA LEU A 13 4.89 17.06 -0.27
C LEU A 13 4.68 18.13 0.82
N ALA A 14 3.71 17.92 1.72
CA ALA A 14 3.42 18.84 2.81
C ALA A 14 4.57 18.91 3.83
N ALA A 15 5.15 17.77 4.21
CA ALA A 15 6.16 17.67 5.26
C ALA A 15 7.59 17.92 4.78
N GLY A 16 7.98 17.29 3.67
CA GLY A 16 9.32 17.31 3.10
C GLY A 16 9.55 18.52 2.21
N LEU A 17 8.61 18.81 1.31
CA LEU A 17 8.72 19.94 0.37
C LEU A 17 8.00 21.21 0.85
N LYS A 18 7.35 21.16 2.03
CA LYS A 18 6.64 22.29 2.66
C LYS A 18 5.54 22.88 1.77
N TRP A 19 4.92 22.07 0.92
CA TRP A 19 3.81 22.53 0.09
C TRP A 19 2.61 22.93 0.95
N GLY A 20 2.02 24.08 0.61
CA GLY A 20 0.76 24.53 1.21
C GLY A 20 -0.45 23.80 0.62
N ASN A 21 -1.61 23.93 1.28
CA ASN A 21 -2.85 23.30 0.83
C ASN A 21 -3.28 23.76 -0.57
N GLU A 22 -3.03 25.03 -0.91
CA GLU A 22 -3.34 25.58 -2.25
C GLU A 22 -2.49 24.92 -3.34
N ALA A 23 -1.19 24.74 -3.08
CA ALA A 23 -0.31 24.03 -4.02
C ALA A 23 -0.79 22.59 -4.23
N ILE A 24 -1.13 21.86 -3.15
CA ILE A 24 -1.64 20.48 -3.26
C ILE A 24 -2.99 20.44 -4.00
N ALA A 25 -3.90 21.38 -3.72
CA ALA A 25 -5.21 21.46 -4.37
C ALA A 25 -5.10 21.67 -5.88
N ASN A 26 -4.16 22.51 -6.32
CA ASN A 26 -3.91 22.75 -7.75
C ASN A 26 -3.46 21.50 -8.52
N TYR A 27 -2.85 20.51 -7.85
CA TYR A 27 -2.44 19.24 -8.46
C TYR A 27 -3.39 18.06 -8.14
N ALA A 28 -4.44 18.27 -7.35
CA ALA A 28 -5.32 17.20 -6.88
C ALA A 28 -5.97 16.41 -8.02
N GLN A 29 -6.34 17.08 -9.12
CA GLN A 29 -6.92 16.41 -10.28
C GLN A 29 -6.01 15.31 -10.84
N TYR A 30 -4.69 15.55 -10.92
CA TYR A 30 -3.72 14.55 -11.38
C TYR A 30 -3.58 13.38 -10.41
N PHE A 31 -3.60 13.65 -9.11
CA PHE A 31 -3.53 12.61 -8.08
C PHE A 31 -4.76 11.70 -8.11
N HIS A 32 -5.96 12.29 -8.24
CA HIS A 32 -7.20 11.55 -8.34
C HIS A 32 -7.25 10.72 -9.63
N LEU A 33 -6.83 11.31 -10.76
CA LEU A 33 -6.78 10.62 -12.05
C LEU A 33 -5.85 9.39 -11.97
N ALA A 34 -4.66 9.52 -11.38
CA ALA A 34 -3.76 8.39 -11.17
C ALA A 34 -4.37 7.33 -10.23
N ALA A 35 -5.03 7.75 -9.15
CA ALA A 35 -5.67 6.86 -8.18
C ALA A 35 -6.79 6.01 -8.78
N TRP A 36 -7.50 6.52 -9.78
CA TRP A 36 -8.55 5.81 -10.49
C TRP A 36 -8.02 4.98 -11.66
N LEU A 37 -7.19 5.58 -12.53
CA LEU A 37 -6.76 4.91 -13.76
C LEU A 37 -5.87 3.70 -13.50
N VAL A 38 -4.95 3.78 -12.53
CA VAL A 38 -4.02 2.68 -12.28
C VAL A 38 -4.77 1.39 -11.89
N PRO A 39 -5.67 1.38 -10.89
CA PRO A 39 -6.47 0.20 -10.60
C PRO A 39 -7.35 -0.25 -11.77
N THR A 40 -7.97 0.69 -12.50
CA THR A 40 -8.79 0.35 -13.67
C THR A 40 -7.98 -0.40 -14.73
N LEU A 41 -6.77 0.07 -15.04
CA LEU A 41 -5.89 -0.60 -16.01
C LEU A 41 -5.47 -1.98 -15.52
N GLN A 42 -5.17 -2.15 -14.23
CA GLN A 42 -4.87 -3.46 -13.66
C GLN A 42 -6.05 -4.43 -13.81
N THR A 43 -7.28 -3.98 -13.50
CA THR A 43 -8.48 -4.79 -13.66
C THR A 43 -8.74 -5.15 -15.13
N VAL A 44 -8.66 -4.18 -16.04
CA VAL A 44 -8.83 -4.42 -17.48
C VAL A 44 -7.80 -5.42 -18.00
N ALA A 45 -6.53 -5.31 -17.58
CA ALA A 45 -5.49 -6.26 -17.99
C ALA A 45 -5.81 -7.69 -17.56
N VAL A 46 -6.30 -7.90 -16.33
CA VAL A 46 -6.72 -9.23 -15.83
C VAL A 46 -7.90 -9.77 -16.63
N LEU A 47 -8.90 -8.92 -16.92
CA LEU A 47 -10.10 -9.31 -17.67
C LEU A 47 -9.79 -9.68 -19.12
N VAL A 48 -8.98 -8.88 -19.81
CA VAL A 48 -8.57 -9.15 -21.19
C VAL A 48 -7.74 -10.43 -21.29
N ALA A 49 -6.93 -10.72 -20.27
CA ALA A 49 -6.16 -11.96 -20.20
C ALA A 49 -7.00 -13.19 -19.80
N GLY A 50 -8.26 -13.02 -19.41
CA GLY A 50 -9.12 -14.13 -18.97
C GLY A 50 -8.62 -14.81 -17.68
N ASN A 51 -7.88 -14.08 -16.83
CA ASN A 51 -7.15 -14.65 -15.69
C ASN A 51 -7.96 -14.67 -14.38
N VAL A 52 -9.28 -14.50 -14.44
CA VAL A 52 -10.16 -14.55 -13.28
C VAL A 52 -10.55 -16.00 -13.00
N ASP A 53 -10.32 -16.46 -11.78
CA ASP A 53 -10.62 -17.80 -11.30
C ASP A 53 -11.44 -17.78 -10.00
N GLY A 54 -12.19 -18.85 -9.74
CA GLY A 54 -13.01 -18.99 -8.54
C GLY A 54 -12.23 -19.60 -7.38
N ASP A 55 -12.44 -19.07 -6.17
CA ASP A 55 -12.00 -19.72 -4.93
C ASP A 55 -13.10 -20.67 -4.42
N PRO A 56 -12.85 -21.99 -4.36
CA PRO A 56 -13.82 -22.96 -3.87
C PRO A 56 -14.15 -22.82 -2.38
N VAL A 57 -13.30 -22.17 -1.58
CA VAL A 57 -13.50 -22.02 -0.14
C VAL A 57 -14.30 -20.77 0.19
N SER A 58 -13.88 -19.61 -0.32
CA SER A 58 -14.58 -18.35 -0.02
C SER A 58 -15.78 -18.07 -0.93
N GLY A 59 -15.91 -18.79 -2.06
CA GLY A 59 -16.99 -18.60 -3.03
C GLY A 59 -16.92 -17.28 -3.81
N ILE A 60 -15.74 -16.67 -3.93
CA ILE A 60 -15.54 -15.42 -4.69
C ILE A 60 -14.76 -15.67 -5.98
N CYS A 61 -14.92 -14.79 -6.96
CA CYS A 61 -14.06 -14.73 -8.14
C CYS A 61 -12.95 -13.71 -7.89
N TYR A 62 -11.70 -14.13 -8.04
CA TYR A 62 -10.53 -13.27 -7.92
C TYR A 62 -9.48 -13.67 -8.96
N VAL A 63 -8.29 -13.08 -8.94
CA VAL A 63 -7.19 -13.46 -9.84
C VAL A 63 -6.12 -14.19 -9.07
N GLY A 64 -5.71 -15.34 -9.60
CA GLY A 64 -4.59 -16.11 -9.04
C GLY A 64 -4.98 -16.98 -7.85
N ASN A 65 -6.26 -17.36 -7.72
CA ASN A 65 -6.69 -18.33 -6.73
C ASN A 65 -6.13 -19.73 -7.04
N MET A 66 -6.17 -20.16 -8.30
CA MET A 66 -5.70 -21.47 -8.77
C MET A 66 -4.41 -21.37 -9.60
N ASN A 67 -3.98 -20.15 -9.95
CA ASN A 67 -2.78 -19.92 -10.75
C ASN A 67 -1.80 -19.00 -10.03
N MET A 68 -0.75 -19.59 -9.44
CA MET A 68 0.28 -18.87 -8.67
C MET A 68 1.14 -17.92 -9.52
N SER A 69 1.21 -18.10 -10.85
CA SER A 69 1.85 -17.13 -11.74
C SER A 69 1.02 -15.84 -11.83
N ASN A 70 -0.30 -15.96 -11.93
CA ASN A 70 -1.23 -14.84 -11.94
C ASN A 70 -1.25 -14.12 -10.58
N LEU A 71 -1.25 -14.88 -9.47
CA LEU A 71 -1.14 -14.32 -8.12
C LEU A 71 0.11 -13.44 -7.97
N ARG A 72 1.27 -13.95 -8.39
CA ARG A 72 2.54 -13.20 -8.33
C ARG A 72 2.50 -11.92 -9.15
N THR A 73 1.98 -12.01 -10.39
CA THR A 73 2.05 -10.93 -11.37
C THR A 73 1.01 -9.84 -11.12
N PHE A 74 -0.24 -10.22 -10.86
CA PHE A 74 -1.36 -9.27 -10.79
C PHE A 74 -1.70 -8.82 -9.37
N VAL A 75 -1.25 -9.55 -8.34
CA VAL A 75 -1.60 -9.25 -6.94
C VAL A 75 -0.35 -8.89 -6.14
N LEU A 76 0.58 -9.84 -5.94
CA LEU A 76 1.75 -9.65 -5.08
C LEU A 76 2.66 -8.53 -5.58
N LEU A 77 3.03 -8.53 -6.86
CA LEU A 77 3.95 -7.53 -7.41
C LEU A 77 3.38 -6.10 -7.27
N PRO A 78 2.14 -5.79 -7.69
CA PRO A 78 1.58 -4.46 -7.47
C PRO A 78 1.43 -4.09 -6.00
N LEU A 79 0.97 -5.01 -5.13
CA LEU A 79 0.85 -4.75 -3.70
C LEU A 79 2.20 -4.39 -3.08
N PHE A 80 3.25 -5.14 -3.43
CA PHE A 80 4.60 -4.89 -2.96
C PHE A 80 5.13 -3.54 -3.44
N ILE A 81 4.97 -3.22 -4.73
CA ILE A 81 5.35 -1.90 -5.29
C ILE A 81 4.63 -0.77 -4.54
N TYR A 82 3.32 -0.88 -4.35
CA TYR A 82 2.56 0.14 -3.63
C TYR A 82 3.05 0.31 -2.20
N LEU A 83 3.28 -0.80 -1.49
CA LEU A 83 3.78 -0.78 -0.12
C LEU A 83 5.16 -0.10 -0.03
N VAL A 84 6.10 -0.48 -0.88
CA VAL A 84 7.47 0.10 -0.90
C VAL A 84 7.43 1.59 -1.22
N VAL A 85 6.70 1.99 -2.26
CA VAL A 85 6.60 3.41 -2.65
C VAL A 85 5.95 4.24 -1.55
N GLY A 86 4.81 3.80 -1.02
CA GLY A 86 4.12 4.54 0.04
C GLY A 86 4.93 4.61 1.33
N THR A 87 5.54 3.51 1.77
CA THR A 87 6.42 3.51 2.97
C THR A 87 7.63 4.43 2.80
N THR A 88 8.22 4.49 1.61
CA THR A 88 9.34 5.41 1.33
C THR A 88 8.94 6.88 1.48
N PHE A 89 7.78 7.27 0.94
CA PHE A 89 7.23 8.61 1.15
C PHE A 89 6.92 8.87 2.62
N LEU A 90 6.36 7.90 3.32
CA LEU A 90 6.06 8.04 4.74
C LEU A 90 7.35 8.25 5.56
N VAL A 91 8.37 7.43 5.37
CA VAL A 91 9.63 7.54 6.12
C VAL A 91 10.28 8.91 5.85
N THR A 92 10.31 9.34 4.60
CA THR A 92 10.92 10.63 4.23
C THR A 92 10.12 11.82 4.79
N GLY A 93 8.78 11.73 4.78
CA GLY A 93 7.89 12.68 5.44
C GLY A 93 8.14 12.76 6.95
N PHE A 94 8.26 11.61 7.62
CA PHE A 94 8.54 11.53 9.06
C PHE A 94 9.88 12.19 9.40
N VAL A 95 10.94 11.80 8.70
CA VAL A 95 12.29 12.35 8.91
C VAL A 95 12.30 13.87 8.73
N SER A 96 11.60 14.37 7.72
CA SER A 96 11.48 15.82 7.46
C SER A 96 10.77 16.55 8.60
N LEU A 97 9.68 16.00 9.12
CA LEU A 97 8.96 16.59 10.27
C LEU A 97 9.80 16.56 11.55
N PHE A 98 10.53 15.48 11.82
CA PHE A 98 11.45 15.42 12.97
C PHE A 98 12.55 16.49 12.88
N ARG A 99 13.12 16.70 11.68
CA ARG A 99 14.11 17.77 11.45
C ARG A 99 13.51 19.15 11.68
N ILE A 100 12.31 19.42 11.18
CA ILE A 100 11.60 20.70 11.38
C ILE A 100 11.31 20.93 12.86
N ARG A 101 10.77 19.91 13.56
CA ARG A 101 10.49 19.99 15.01
C ARG A 101 11.75 20.32 15.80
N ASN A 102 12.86 19.62 15.52
CA ASN A 102 14.13 19.85 16.20
C ASN A 102 14.67 21.26 15.92
N ALA A 103 14.55 21.77 14.70
CA ALA A 103 14.94 23.13 14.36
C ALA A 103 14.09 24.17 15.11
N ILE A 104 12.77 24.00 15.18
CA ILE A 104 11.86 24.91 15.91
C ILE A 104 12.17 24.93 17.40
N LYS A 105 12.39 23.75 18.01
CA LYS A 105 12.76 23.66 19.44
C LYS A 105 14.10 24.35 19.72
N ARG A 106 15.07 24.27 18.80
CA ARG A 106 16.38 24.93 18.94
C ARG A 106 16.34 26.44 18.76
N GLN A 107 15.47 26.97 17.91
CA GLN A 107 15.39 28.41 17.64
C GLN A 107 14.74 29.23 18.77
N GLY A 108 14.02 28.59 19.71
CA GLY A 108 13.60 29.22 20.98
C GLY A 108 12.69 30.46 20.88
N GLY A 109 12.14 30.78 19.70
CA GLY A 109 11.36 32.01 19.48
C GLY A 109 10.00 32.02 20.18
N ALA A 110 9.41 33.22 20.31
CA ALA A 110 8.05 33.39 20.86
C ALA A 110 7.03 32.52 20.10
N GLY A 111 6.34 31.63 20.81
CA GLY A 111 5.37 30.70 20.23
C GLY A 111 5.95 29.41 19.62
N ALA A 112 7.27 29.16 19.71
CA ALA A 112 7.90 27.94 19.21
C ALA A 112 7.34 26.67 19.88
N GLY A 113 7.02 26.72 21.18
CA GLY A 113 6.40 25.63 21.92
C GLY A 113 5.03 25.24 21.35
N SER A 114 4.15 26.23 21.10
CA SER A 114 2.81 25.97 20.54
C SER A 114 2.88 25.42 19.11
N LYS A 115 3.80 25.92 18.27
CA LYS A 115 4.02 25.40 16.91
C LYS A 115 4.53 23.95 16.93
N ALA A 116 5.44 23.64 17.84
CA ALA A 116 5.96 22.28 18.00
C ALA A 116 4.89 21.29 18.49
N ASP A 117 4.01 21.69 19.42
CA ASP A 117 2.90 20.86 19.90
C ASP A 117 1.87 20.54 18.80
N LYS A 118 1.52 21.54 17.97
CA LYS A 118 0.65 21.32 16.80
C LYS A 118 1.27 20.31 15.82
N LEU A 119 2.58 20.44 15.57
CA LEU A 119 3.29 19.53 14.68
C LEU A 119 3.34 18.11 15.24
N GLU A 120 3.55 17.97 16.55
CA GLU A 120 3.57 16.68 17.24
C GLU A 120 2.21 15.96 17.18
N LYS A 121 1.11 16.69 17.41
CA LYS A 121 -0.26 16.14 17.25
C LYS A 121 -0.52 15.66 15.83
N LEU A 122 -0.07 16.43 14.83
CA LEU A 122 -0.18 16.04 13.43
C LEU A 122 0.65 14.77 13.13
N MET A 123 1.89 14.72 13.62
CA MET A 123 2.78 13.56 13.48
C MET A 123 2.18 12.29 14.08
N ILE A 124 1.61 12.37 15.29
CA ILE A 124 0.98 11.22 15.97
C ILE A 124 -0.20 10.70 15.16
N ARG A 125 -1.10 11.58 14.70
CA ARG A 125 -2.29 11.18 13.93
C ARG A 125 -1.90 10.45 12.64
N ILE A 126 -0.92 10.99 11.91
CA ILE A 126 -0.45 10.40 10.66
C ILE A 126 0.31 9.10 10.92
N GLY A 127 1.07 9.02 12.02
CA GLY A 127 1.80 7.82 12.43
C GLY A 127 0.86 6.66 12.75
N ILE A 128 -0.19 6.91 13.52
CA ILE A 128 -1.21 5.90 13.83
C ILE A 128 -1.85 5.40 12.53
N PHE A 129 -2.30 6.30 11.65
CA PHE A 129 -2.90 5.92 10.37
C PHE A 129 -1.93 5.10 9.49
N SER A 130 -0.66 5.50 9.47
CA SER A 130 0.39 4.82 8.71
C SER A 130 0.62 3.38 9.19
N VAL A 131 0.71 3.18 10.51
CA VAL A 131 0.91 1.85 11.12
C VAL A 131 -0.32 0.97 10.88
N LEU A 132 -1.53 1.52 11.12
CA LEU A 132 -2.79 0.81 10.92
C LEU A 132 -3.01 0.37 9.46
N TYR A 133 -2.36 1.03 8.49
CA TYR A 133 -2.41 0.59 7.09
C TYR A 133 -1.28 -0.35 6.72
N THR A 134 -0.04 0.00 7.08
CA THR A 134 1.17 -0.71 6.65
C THR A 134 1.23 -2.12 7.23
N VAL A 135 0.83 -2.30 8.51
CA VAL A 135 0.86 -3.61 9.16
C VAL A 135 -0.11 -4.59 8.49
N PRO A 136 -1.43 -4.30 8.36
CA PRO A 136 -2.33 -5.20 7.65
C PRO A 136 -1.93 -5.44 6.19
N ALA A 137 -1.46 -4.42 5.47
CA ALA A 137 -1.01 -4.59 4.09
C ALA A 137 0.18 -5.55 3.99
N SER A 138 1.14 -5.46 4.91
CA SER A 138 2.29 -6.37 4.97
C SER A 138 1.88 -7.79 5.35
N LEU A 139 0.92 -7.95 6.28
CA LEU A 139 0.36 -9.25 6.65
C LEU A 139 -0.35 -9.90 5.47
N VAL A 140 -1.16 -9.16 4.71
CA VAL A 140 -1.82 -9.66 3.50
C VAL A 140 -0.81 -10.15 2.47
N ILE A 141 0.27 -9.38 2.23
CA ILE A 141 1.38 -9.84 1.36
C ILE A 141 2.01 -11.12 1.92
N GLY A 142 2.23 -11.19 3.24
CA GLY A 142 2.73 -12.40 3.91
C GLY A 142 1.83 -13.62 3.70
N CYS A 143 0.52 -13.46 3.81
CA CYS A 143 -0.45 -14.52 3.52
C CYS A 143 -0.36 -14.98 2.07
N TYR A 144 -0.30 -14.07 1.10
CA TYR A 144 -0.17 -14.44 -0.31
C TYR A 144 1.18 -15.08 -0.64
N LEU A 145 2.27 -14.69 0.03
CA LEU A 145 3.57 -15.35 -0.11
C LEU A 145 3.54 -16.78 0.45
N TYR A 146 2.87 -16.96 1.60
CA TYR A 146 2.67 -18.27 2.21
C TYR A 146 1.81 -19.15 1.30
N GLU A 147 0.68 -18.64 0.82
CA GLU A 147 -0.17 -19.33 -0.16
C GLU A 147 0.63 -19.71 -1.41
N ASN A 148 1.34 -18.76 -2.04
CA ASN A 148 2.16 -19.03 -3.21
C ASN A 148 3.23 -20.12 -2.97
N ALA A 149 3.75 -20.26 -1.75
CA ALA A 149 4.76 -21.26 -1.42
C ALA A 149 4.18 -22.67 -1.22
N PHE A 150 2.99 -22.77 -0.63
CA PHE A 150 2.41 -24.05 -0.21
C PHE A 150 1.19 -24.51 -1.03
N HIS A 151 0.68 -23.67 -1.93
CA HIS A 151 -0.52 -23.95 -2.73
C HIS A 151 -0.45 -25.30 -3.48
N GLU A 152 0.66 -25.56 -4.17
CA GLU A 152 0.89 -26.81 -4.91
C GLU A 152 0.89 -28.04 -3.99
N GLU A 153 1.42 -27.90 -2.77
CA GLU A 153 1.44 -28.99 -1.80
C GLU A 153 0.04 -29.27 -1.26
N TRP A 154 -0.75 -28.24 -0.96
CA TRP A 154 -2.14 -28.40 -0.52
C TRP A 154 -3.00 -29.07 -1.58
N LEU A 155 -2.86 -28.68 -2.86
CA LEU A 155 -3.59 -29.30 -3.96
C LEU A 155 -3.21 -30.77 -4.15
N ARG A 156 -1.94 -31.14 -3.96
CA ARG A 156 -1.49 -32.54 -4.05
C ARG A 156 -2.10 -33.43 -2.97
N TYR A 157 -2.21 -32.94 -1.74
CA TYR A 157 -2.85 -33.71 -0.66
C TYR A 157 -4.38 -33.77 -0.82
N ALA A 158 -4.98 -32.75 -1.43
CA ALA A 158 -6.42 -32.73 -1.71
C ALA A 158 -6.80 -33.62 -2.92
N ALA A 159 -5.90 -33.80 -3.88
CA ALA A 159 -6.12 -34.70 -5.01
C ALA A 159 -5.97 -36.17 -4.56
N CYS A 160 -7.00 -37.00 -4.81
CA CYS A 160 -6.87 -38.45 -4.57
C CYS A 160 -5.72 -39.02 -5.42
N SER A 161 -4.87 -39.84 -4.82
CA SER A 161 -3.95 -40.69 -5.56
C SER A 161 -4.76 -41.73 -6.34
N CYS A 162 -5.07 -41.47 -7.60
CA CYS A 162 -5.52 -42.55 -8.49
C CYS A 162 -4.32 -43.48 -8.70
N SER A 163 -4.35 -44.65 -8.05
CA SER A 163 -3.53 -45.77 -8.50
C SER A 163 -3.99 -46.13 -9.90
N ASP A 164 -3.13 -45.87 -10.88
CA ASP A 164 -3.29 -46.27 -12.27
C ASP A 164 -3.23 -47.81 -12.31
N THR A 165 -4.35 -48.44 -11.96
CA THR A 165 -4.51 -49.90 -11.97
C THR A 165 -5.03 -50.24 -13.37
N ARG A 166 -4.11 -50.28 -14.33
CA ARG A 166 -4.31 -50.93 -15.62
C ARG A 166 -4.29 -52.45 -15.46
#